data_AF-A0ABC8M2K9-F1
#
_entry.id   AF-A0ABC8M2K9-F1
#
_cell.length_a   1.000
_cell.length_b   1.000
_cell.length_c   1.000
_cell.angle_alpha   90.00
_cell.angle_beta   90.00
_cell.angle_gamma   90.00
#
_symmetry.space_group_name_H-M   'P 1'
#
loop_
_entity.id
_entity.type
_entity.pdbx_description
1 polymer ?
#
loop_
_entity_poly.entity_id
_entity_poly.type
_entity_poly.pdbx_seq_one_letter_code
_entity_poly.pdbx_strand_id
1 'polypeptide(L)'
;MVDDMKTKGSLTNCIAISDVSGSMEGTPMEVSVALGLLVSELSEEPWRGKLITFSETPELHLVEGDDLRSKTEFVRDMDWGGNTDFQKVFDLILKVAVEGKLKPEEMIKRVFV
;
A
#
# COMPACT_ATOMS: atom_id res chain seq x y z
N MET A 1 3.04 -12.58 -14.67
CA MET A 1 3.03 -12.67 -13.19
C MET A 1 1.92 -11.84 -12.57
N VAL A 2 1.93 -10.50 -12.72
CA VAL A 2 0.88 -9.63 -12.15
C VAL A 2 -0.50 -10.00 -12.74
N ASP A 3 -0.61 -10.11 -14.06
CA ASP A 3 -1.87 -10.49 -14.72
C ASP A 3 -2.33 -11.91 -14.33
N ASP A 4 -1.38 -12.84 -14.15
CA ASP A 4 -1.67 -14.21 -13.69
C ASP A 4 -2.17 -14.23 -12.23
N MET A 5 -1.71 -13.29 -11.39
CA MET A 5 -2.18 -13.15 -10.02
C MET A 5 -3.53 -12.43 -9.95
N LYS A 6 -3.77 -11.45 -10.82
CA LYS A 6 -5.09 -10.79 -10.97
C LYS A 6 -6.15 -11.82 -11.35
N THR A 7 -5.86 -12.65 -12.34
CA THR A 7 -6.80 -13.69 -12.80
C THR A 7 -7.10 -14.76 -11.75
N LYS A 8 -6.18 -15.01 -10.81
CA LYS A 8 -6.39 -15.92 -9.68
C LYS A 8 -7.14 -15.30 -8.49
N GLY A 9 -7.31 -13.98 -8.47
CA GLY A 9 -8.09 -13.27 -7.45
C GLY A 9 -7.52 -13.34 -6.02
N SER A 10 -6.26 -13.73 -5.83
CA SER A 10 -5.71 -14.01 -4.50
C SER A 10 -5.44 -12.76 -3.65
N LEU A 11 -5.41 -11.56 -4.26
CA LEU A 11 -5.03 -10.30 -3.61
C LEU A 11 -6.04 -9.16 -3.85
N THR A 12 -7.32 -9.50 -4.07
CA THR A 12 -8.39 -8.50 -4.21
C THR A 12 -8.64 -7.77 -2.88
N ASN A 13 -8.95 -6.46 -2.96
CA ASN A 13 -9.21 -5.57 -1.82
C ASN A 13 -8.17 -5.70 -0.70
N CYS A 14 -6.90 -5.65 -1.07
CA CYS A 14 -5.77 -5.64 -0.15
C CYS A 14 -5.16 -4.24 -0.08
N ILE A 15 -4.40 -3.97 0.97
CA ILE A 15 -3.59 -2.74 1.05
C ILE A 15 -2.28 -3.08 1.75
N ALA A 16 -1.19 -2.44 1.32
CA ALA A 16 0.10 -2.58 1.94
C ALA A 16 0.43 -1.34 2.77
N ILE A 17 1.02 -1.57 3.94
CA ILE A 17 1.75 -0.59 4.72
C ILE A 17 3.22 -0.83 4.41
N SER A 18 3.90 0.15 3.81
CA SER A 18 5.29 -0.02 3.39
C SER A 18 6.24 0.62 4.40
N ASP A 19 7.03 -0.20 5.08
CA ASP A 19 8.14 0.24 5.92
C ASP A 19 9.36 0.53 5.04
N VAL A 20 9.66 1.82 4.91
CA VAL A 20 10.83 2.35 4.18
C VAL A 20 11.82 3.00 5.13
N SER A 21 11.85 2.52 6.37
CA SER A 21 12.74 3.01 7.39
C SER A 21 14.21 2.77 7.11
N GLY A 22 15.07 3.58 7.73
CA GLY A 22 16.51 3.36 7.71
C GLY A 22 16.91 1.99 8.25
N SER A 23 16.14 1.40 9.18
CA SER A 23 16.35 0.03 9.64
C SER A 23 16.07 -1.04 8.59
N MET A 24 15.36 -0.70 7.52
CA MET A 24 15.06 -1.62 6.43
C MET A 24 16.19 -1.67 5.38
N GLU A 25 17.29 -0.92 5.55
CA GLU A 25 18.39 -0.87 4.58
C GLU A 25 18.84 -2.28 4.12
N GLY A 26 18.94 -2.45 2.80
CA GLY A 26 19.28 -3.72 2.15
C GLY A 26 18.03 -4.49 1.69
N THR A 27 18.09 -5.82 1.82
CA THR A 27 17.02 -6.72 1.36
C THR A 27 15.64 -6.44 1.98
N PRO A 28 15.49 -6.05 3.28
CA PRO A 28 14.17 -5.75 3.83
C PRO A 28 13.46 -4.61 3.09
N MET A 29 14.17 -3.53 2.75
CA MET A 29 13.66 -2.41 1.97
C MET A 29 13.22 -2.87 0.58
N GLU A 30 14.06 -3.65 -0.10
CA GLU A 30 13.75 -4.17 -1.44
C GLU A 30 12.46 -5.00 -1.42
N VAL A 31 12.29 -5.85 -0.40
CA VAL A 31 11.09 -6.69 -0.23
C VAL A 31 9.86 -5.84 0.12
N SER A 32 10.00 -4.87 1.03
CA SER A 32 8.92 -3.95 1.43
C SER A 32 8.39 -3.18 0.23
N VAL A 33 9.28 -2.55 -0.54
CA VAL A 33 8.91 -1.79 -1.75
C VAL A 33 8.30 -2.70 -2.82
N ALA A 34 8.91 -3.87 -3.08
CA ALA A 34 8.39 -4.79 -4.09
C ALA A 34 7.00 -5.34 -3.72
N LEU A 35 6.78 -5.67 -2.45
CA LEU A 35 5.48 -6.14 -1.97
C LEU A 35 4.44 -5.01 -2.00
N GLY A 36 4.80 -3.81 -1.57
CA GLY A 36 3.94 -2.63 -1.61
C GLY A 36 3.45 -2.31 -3.02
N LEU A 37 4.37 -2.30 -3.99
CA LEU A 37 4.04 -2.13 -5.41
C LEU A 37 3.19 -3.27 -5.98
N LEU A 38 3.50 -4.51 -5.62
CA LEU A 38 2.72 -5.66 -6.09
C LEU A 38 1.28 -5.61 -5.57
N VAL A 39 1.10 -5.34 -4.28
CA VAL A 39 -0.23 -5.25 -3.65
C VAL A 39 -1.01 -4.07 -4.23
N SER A 40 -0.37 -2.91 -4.41
CA SER A 40 -1.05 -1.73 -4.96
C SER A 40 -1.55 -1.98 -6.40
N GLU A 41 -0.75 -2.63 -7.24
CA GLU A 41 -1.12 -2.95 -8.63
C GLU A 41 -2.17 -4.05 -8.76
N LEU A 42 -2.21 -5.00 -7.81
CA LEU A 42 -3.16 -6.11 -7.79
C LEU A 42 -4.51 -5.75 -7.16
N SER A 43 -4.55 -4.69 -6.36
CA SER A 43 -5.76 -4.23 -5.70
C SER A 43 -6.76 -3.65 -6.68
N GLU A 44 -8.05 -3.71 -6.32
CA GLU A 44 -9.15 -3.18 -7.11
C GLU A 44 -9.45 -1.74 -6.70
N GLU A 45 -10.21 -1.01 -7.52
CA GLU A 45 -10.72 0.31 -7.12
C GLU A 45 -11.59 0.20 -5.86
N PRO A 46 -11.51 1.15 -4.91
CA PRO A 46 -10.73 2.40 -4.95
C PRO A 46 -9.30 2.29 -4.42
N TRP A 47 -8.79 1.10 -4.14
CA TRP A 47 -7.50 0.87 -3.46
C TRP A 47 -6.33 0.70 -4.43
N ARG A 48 -6.64 0.43 -5.70
CA ARG A 48 -5.66 0.25 -6.77
C ARG A 48 -4.66 1.39 -6.85
N GLY A 49 -3.40 1.02 -6.98
CA GLY A 49 -2.26 1.93 -7.07
C GLY A 49 -1.94 2.63 -5.75
N LYS A 50 -2.62 2.32 -4.65
CA LYS A 50 -2.42 2.99 -3.37
C LYS A 50 -1.71 2.09 -2.35
N LEU A 51 -1.02 2.74 -1.43
CA LEU A 51 -0.39 2.12 -0.26
C LEU A 51 -0.27 3.13 0.87
N ILE A 52 -0.03 2.64 2.07
CA ILE A 52 0.03 3.46 3.30
C ILE A 52 1.48 3.51 3.80
N THR A 53 1.92 4.67 4.27
CA THR A 53 3.24 4.82 4.90
C THR A 53 3.31 4.17 6.28
N PHE A 54 4.46 3.58 6.60
CA PHE A 54 4.78 3.13 7.95
C PHE A 54 5.24 4.32 8.80
N SER A 55 4.30 5.11 9.32
CA SER A 55 4.60 6.33 10.09
C SER A 55 3.60 6.58 11.24
N GLU A 56 3.98 7.43 12.20
CA GLU A 56 3.11 7.84 13.31
C GLU A 56 1.90 8.63 12.80
N THR A 57 2.05 9.26 11.63
CA THR A 57 1.03 10.00 10.88
C THR A 57 0.86 9.36 9.51
N PRO A 58 0.23 8.18 9.42
CA PRO A 58 0.19 7.41 8.18
C PRO A 58 -0.55 8.17 7.08
N GLU A 59 0.00 8.13 5.88
CA GLU A 59 -0.53 8.77 4.69
C GLU A 59 -0.84 7.73 3.62
N LEU A 60 -1.93 7.96 2.87
CA LEU A 60 -2.34 7.11 1.76
C LEU A 60 -1.81 7.74 0.47
N HIS A 61 -0.78 7.14 -0.11
CA HIS A 61 -0.21 7.60 -1.37
C HIS A 61 -0.78 6.83 -2.54
N LEU A 62 -1.08 7.54 -3.62
CA LEU A 62 -1.18 6.96 -4.96
C LEU A 62 0.23 6.88 -5.53
N VAL A 63 0.68 5.68 -5.90
CA VAL A 63 2.01 5.48 -6.48
C VAL A 63 2.08 6.15 -7.85
N GLU A 64 3.00 7.09 -8.01
CA GLU A 64 3.26 7.81 -9.25
C GLU A 64 4.53 7.28 -9.94
N GLY A 65 4.58 7.40 -11.27
CA GLY A 65 5.72 6.97 -12.08
C GLY A 65 5.30 6.23 -13.36
N ASP A 66 6.06 6.44 -14.43
CA ASP A 66 5.78 5.86 -15.76
C ASP A 66 6.35 4.45 -15.91
N ASP A 67 7.36 4.09 -15.12
CA ASP A 67 8.05 2.81 -15.18
C ASP A 67 8.27 2.21 -13.79
N LEU A 68 8.74 0.95 -13.74
CA LEU A 68 8.96 0.27 -12.46
C LEU A 68 10.02 0.99 -11.61
N ARG A 69 11.03 1.60 -12.22
CA ARG A 69 12.12 2.30 -11.52
C ARG A 69 11.57 3.52 -10.80
N SER A 70 10.88 4.40 -11.51
CA SER A 70 10.27 5.62 -10.96
C SER A 70 9.24 5.29 -9.88
N LYS A 71 8.42 4.25 -10.06
CA LYS A 71 7.50 3.78 -9.00
C LYS A 71 8.24 3.24 -7.77
N THR A 72 9.35 2.53 -7.96
CA THR A 72 10.18 2.02 -6.85
C THR A 72 10.82 3.18 -6.07
N GLU A 73 11.35 4.16 -6.80
CA GLU A 73 11.94 5.37 -6.22
C GLU A 73 10.86 6.17 -5.45
N PHE A 74 9.66 6.34 -6.02
CA PHE A 74 8.54 6.99 -5.34
C PHE A 74 8.23 6.36 -3.98
N VAL A 75 8.10 5.03 -3.91
CA VAL A 75 7.78 4.33 -2.65
C VAL A 75 8.95 4.43 -1.67
N ARG A 76 10.19 4.28 -2.15
CA ARG A 76 11.39 4.34 -1.31
C ARG A 76 11.61 5.70 -0.67
N ASP A 77 11.20 6.77 -1.35
CA ASP A 77 11.40 8.15 -0.91
C ASP A 77 10.20 8.69 -0.09
N MET A 78 9.19 7.86 0.20
CA MET A 78 8.09 8.25 1.08
C MET A 78 8.56 8.56 2.49
N ASP A 79 7.86 9.50 3.14
CA ASP A 79 8.17 9.85 4.52
C ASP A 79 7.88 8.69 5.47
N TRP A 80 8.90 8.33 6.24
CA TRP A 80 8.83 7.38 7.34
C TRP A 80 9.07 8.19 8.64
N GLY A 81 7.98 8.76 9.16
CA GLY A 81 7.98 9.61 10.36
C GLY A 81 8.26 8.90 11.69
N GLY A 82 8.94 7.74 11.70
CA GLY A 82 9.40 7.04 12.91
C GLY A 82 8.74 5.68 13.17
N ASN A 83 7.68 5.65 13.98
CA ASN A 83 6.94 4.42 14.33
C ASN A 83 5.69 4.25 13.45
N THR A 84 4.82 3.26 13.68
CA THR A 84 3.52 3.13 12.99
C THR A 84 2.36 3.12 13.97
N ASP A 85 1.33 3.92 13.66
CA ASP A 85 0.07 3.94 14.40
C ASP A 85 -1.05 3.22 13.63
N PHE A 86 -1.29 1.96 13.96
CA PHE A 86 -2.32 1.15 13.30
C PHE A 86 -3.75 1.69 13.48
N GLN A 87 -4.06 2.39 14.58
CA GLN A 87 -5.40 2.98 14.72
C GLN A 87 -5.63 4.02 13.63
N LYS A 88 -4.66 4.90 13.41
CA LYS A 88 -4.73 5.90 12.32
C LYS A 88 -4.75 5.27 10.94
N VAL A 89 -4.05 4.14 10.74
CA VAL A 89 -4.14 3.37 9.48
C VAL A 89 -5.57 2.90 9.25
N PHE A 90 -6.22 2.30 10.25
CA PHE A 90 -7.61 1.84 10.12
C PHE A 90 -8.59 3.00 9.97
N ASP A 91 -8.35 4.13 10.65
CA ASP A 91 -9.15 5.35 10.47
C ASP A 91 -9.03 5.91 9.05
N LEU A 92 -7.85 5.84 8.44
CA LEU A 92 -7.62 6.26 7.05
C LEU A 92 -8.36 5.36 6.05
N ILE A 93 -8.31 4.04 6.27
CA ILE A 93 -9.10 3.06 5.48
C ILE A 93 -10.59 3.36 5.63
N LEU A 94 -11.06 3.59 6.86
CA LEU A 94 -12.46 3.91 7.13
C LEU A 94 -12.87 5.23 6.47
N LYS A 95 -12.01 6.26 6.50
CA LYS A 95 -12.25 7.55 5.86
C LYS A 95 -12.48 7.38 4.36
N VAL A 96 -11.60 6.65 3.66
CA VAL A 96 -11.77 6.34 2.23
C VAL A 96 -13.08 5.61 1.98
N ALA A 97 -13.44 4.66 2.85
CA ALA A 97 -14.68 3.91 2.72
C ALA A 97 -15.93 4.78 2.85
N VAL A 98 -15.94 5.68 3.85
CA VAL A 98 -17.07 6.60 4.11
C VAL A 98 -17.19 7.64 2.99
N GLU A 99 -16.08 8.27 2.60
CA GLU A 99 -16.07 9.29 1.53
C GLU A 99 -16.44 8.68 0.18
N GLY A 100 -15.94 7.47 -0.11
CA GLY A 100 -16.24 6.70 -1.31
C GLY A 100 -17.61 6.01 -1.32
N LYS A 101 -18.34 6.03 -0.19
CA LYS A 101 -19.61 5.29 0.01
C LYS A 101 -19.49 3.81 -0.38
N LEU A 102 -18.38 3.19 0.03
CA LEU A 102 -18.06 1.82 -0.35
C LEU A 102 -19.05 0.82 0.24
N LYS A 103 -19.34 -0.20 -0.54
CA LYS A 103 -20.09 -1.36 -0.06
C LYS A 103 -19.19 -2.27 0.76
N PRO A 104 -19.75 -3.10 1.67
CA PRO A 104 -18.96 -4.03 2.47
C PRO A 104 -18.04 -4.94 1.65
N GLU A 105 -18.44 -5.32 0.45
CA GLU A 105 -17.63 -6.15 -0.47
C GLU A 105 -16.38 -5.44 -1.01
N GLU A 106 -16.40 -4.11 -1.11
CA GLU A 106 -15.31 -3.24 -1.60
C GLU A 106 -14.32 -2.86 -0.48
N MET A 107 -14.65 -3.17 0.78
CA MET A 107 -13.78 -2.91 1.92
C MET A 107 -12.49 -3.73 1.84
N ILE A 108 -11.41 -3.17 2.40
CA ILE A 108 -10.15 -3.89 2.59
C ILE A 108 -10.39 -5.16 3.41
N LYS A 109 -9.93 -6.29 2.87
CA LYS A 109 -10.04 -7.62 3.50
C LYS A 109 -8.74 -8.05 4.16
N ARG A 110 -7.61 -7.55 3.69
CA ARG A 110 -6.27 -7.87 4.22
C ARG A 110 -5.35 -6.66 4.15
N VAL A 111 -4.61 -6.47 5.23
CA VAL A 111 -3.55 -5.47 5.34
C VAL A 111 -2.22 -6.23 5.38
N PHE A 112 -1.30 -5.87 4.48
CA PHE A 112 0.08 -6.37 4.46
C PHE A 112 0.97 -5.37 5.17
N VAL A 113 1.88 -5.87 6.01
CA VAL A 113 2.87 -5.10 6.78
C VAL A 113 4.22 -5.79 6.64
#